data_AF-A0A9R1LI58-F1
#
_entry.id   AF-A0A9R1LI58-F1
#
_cell.length_a   1.000
_cell.length_b   1.000
_cell.length_c   1.000
_cell.angle_alpha   90.00
_cell.angle_beta   90.00
_cell.angle_gamma   90.00
#
_symmetry.space_group_name_H-M   'P 1'
#
loop_
_entity.id
_entity.type
_entity.pdbx_description
1 polymer ?
#
loop_
_entity_poly.entity_id
_entity_poly.type
_entity_poly.pdbx_seq_one_letter_code
_entity_poly.pdbx_strand_id
1 'polypeptide(L)'
;MDLPWLLPQDVLADVLRFVPPRSLAACRCVCKALRSTIDDHCLLRADLLPLSVAGIFINFNDLPLPEFFSRPSAPAGPSISGRFDYLPSSGLRLIRDHCNGLLLFKDYVANPATRQWESLPPRSSMFMDVDADFTYEDYLVFDPTLSPHYEVFVIPRLRYKRVMRGFHDNNSEVMEKSEWPSSVLDLHVFSSKSGCWEGRGFIREGKAVGTVAEMRRPHWSWDKKRYGVYWRGDLFVLCEAEFTMRISLSNCTYRLIKSPMDTEVCRNSGFHLGRLKKGVYLASLHTACLLMVWVLEVAHGHTNWVLKHNICLKSILQRRDYKEPVLGSWVLQDINFDEGVKYYKEHNEHAGYMEFLMQKKSILNSSCKEELLEEEYEWDSENDDILDQKDVVGNCYHGCVGILGFHPYKEIVFLKVSLYRALAYHLKVSKVQDLGYIYPTSYYEVMSIDRFIRESFLYTPCWIRHESSNGCGKPLLKPN
;
A
#
# COMPACT_ATOMS: atom_id res chain seq x y z
N MET A 1 -5.86 -29.66 -39.00
CA MET A 1 -7.10 -30.21 -38.44
C MET A 1 -7.61 -29.20 -37.43
N ASP A 2 -8.68 -28.50 -37.79
CA ASP A 2 -9.22 -27.37 -37.03
C ASP A 2 -10.12 -27.89 -35.90
N LEU A 3 -9.58 -27.91 -34.68
CA LEU A 3 -10.33 -28.23 -33.45
C LEU A 3 -11.47 -27.27 -33.04
N PRO A 4 -11.62 -26.00 -33.50
CA PRO A 4 -12.63 -25.10 -32.94
C PRO A 4 -14.07 -25.36 -33.43
N TRP A 5 -14.31 -26.32 -34.32
CA TRP A 5 -15.65 -26.59 -34.87
C TRP A 5 -16.45 -27.67 -34.13
N LEU A 6 -15.90 -28.29 -33.08
CA LEU A 6 -16.52 -29.45 -32.40
C LEU A 6 -17.21 -29.12 -31.05
N LEU A 7 -17.09 -27.89 -30.55
CA LEU A 7 -17.73 -27.47 -29.30
C LEU A 7 -18.71 -26.32 -29.55
N PRO A 8 -19.96 -26.40 -29.05
CA PRO A 8 -20.87 -25.26 -29.04
C PRO A 8 -20.22 -24.04 -28.37
N GLN A 9 -20.50 -22.83 -28.89
CA GLN A 9 -19.89 -21.59 -28.36
C GLN A 9 -20.15 -21.40 -26.85
N ASP A 10 -21.31 -21.84 -26.35
CA ASP A 10 -21.64 -21.76 -24.92
C ASP A 10 -20.75 -22.68 -24.08
N VAL A 11 -20.49 -23.91 -24.54
CA VAL A 11 -19.60 -24.86 -23.85
C VAL A 11 -18.16 -24.37 -23.89
N LEU A 12 -17.73 -23.80 -25.01
CA LEU A 12 -16.41 -23.17 -25.11
C LEU A 12 -16.32 -21.94 -24.18
N ALA A 13 -17.38 -21.14 -24.08
CA ALA A 13 -17.43 -20.02 -23.14
C ALA A 13 -17.35 -20.49 -21.69
N ASP A 14 -18.04 -21.57 -21.32
CA ASP A 14 -17.97 -22.18 -20.00
C ASP A 14 -16.55 -22.64 -19.66
N VAL A 15 -15.86 -23.28 -20.59
CA VAL A 15 -14.45 -23.67 -20.40
C VAL A 15 -13.56 -22.44 -20.26
N LEU A 16 -13.77 -21.43 -21.10
CA LEU A 16 -13.00 -20.19 -21.08
C LEU A 16 -13.23 -19.37 -19.80
N ARG A 17 -14.39 -19.45 -19.14
CA ARG A 17 -14.65 -18.78 -17.86
C ARG A 17 -13.67 -19.18 -16.76
N PHE A 18 -13.10 -20.38 -16.83
CA PHE A 18 -12.09 -20.84 -15.88
C PHE A 18 -10.65 -20.43 -16.25
N VAL A 19 -10.46 -19.78 -17.39
CA VAL A 19 -9.15 -19.33 -17.85
C VAL A 19 -8.85 -17.94 -17.26
N PRO A 20 -7.64 -17.71 -16.71
CA PRO A 20 -7.25 -16.41 -16.17
C PRO A 20 -7.42 -15.28 -17.19
N PRO A 21 -7.84 -14.06 -16.77
CA PRO A 21 -8.08 -12.95 -17.69
C PRO A 21 -6.93 -12.66 -18.65
N ARG A 22 -5.67 -12.80 -18.21
CA ARG A 22 -4.49 -12.62 -19.07
C ARG A 22 -4.39 -13.68 -20.17
N SER A 23 -4.62 -14.94 -19.83
CA SER A 23 -4.62 -16.05 -20.79
C SER A 23 -5.82 -15.95 -21.73
N LEU A 24 -6.97 -15.51 -21.22
CA LEU A 24 -8.17 -15.27 -22.00
C LEU A 24 -7.97 -14.11 -23.00
N ALA A 25 -7.26 -13.05 -22.59
CA ALA A 25 -6.85 -11.97 -23.49
C ALA A 25 -5.88 -12.47 -24.58
N ALA A 26 -4.99 -13.40 -24.26
CA ALA A 26 -4.16 -14.07 -25.26
C ALA A 26 -5.00 -14.94 -26.20
N CYS A 27 -5.95 -15.73 -25.69
CA CYS A 27 -6.88 -16.55 -26.47
C CYS A 27 -7.69 -15.71 -27.47
N ARG A 28 -8.13 -14.52 -27.05
CA ARG A 28 -8.84 -13.54 -27.91
C ARG A 28 -8.01 -13.12 -29.15
N CYS A 29 -6.69 -13.19 -29.06
CA CYS A 29 -5.77 -12.86 -30.15
C CYS A 29 -5.47 -14.06 -31.07
N VAL A 30 -5.80 -15.30 -30.68
CA VAL A 30 -5.43 -16.52 -31.43
C VAL A 30 -6.24 -16.70 -32.70
N CYS A 31 -7.58 -16.63 -32.62
CA CYS A 31 -8.44 -16.81 -33.78
C CYS A 31 -9.78 -16.06 -33.65
N LYS A 32 -10.50 -15.92 -34.78
CA LYS A 32 -11.79 -15.21 -34.83
C LYS A 32 -12.87 -15.89 -33.98
N ALA A 33 -12.90 -17.22 -33.93
CA ALA A 33 -13.89 -17.97 -33.15
C ALA A 33 -13.75 -17.69 -31.64
N LEU A 34 -12.52 -17.79 -31.11
CA LEU A 34 -12.23 -17.46 -29.70
C LEU A 34 -12.53 -15.99 -29.39
N ARG A 35 -12.19 -15.08 -30.30
CA ARG A 35 -12.52 -13.65 -30.15
C ARG A 35 -14.03 -13.41 -30.05
N SER A 36 -14.81 -13.98 -30.97
CA SER A 36 -16.28 -13.89 -30.96
C SER A 36 -16.83 -14.46 -29.67
N THR A 37 -16.47 -15.69 -29.29
CA THR A 37 -16.96 -16.30 -28.04
C THR A 37 -16.62 -15.46 -26.80
N ILE A 38 -15.42 -14.89 -26.72
CA ILE A 38 -14.99 -14.04 -25.60
C ILE A 38 -15.73 -12.71 -25.57
N ASP A 39 -15.90 -12.07 -26.73
CA ASP A 39 -16.54 -10.75 -26.85
C ASP A 39 -18.06 -10.86 -26.66
N ASP A 40 -18.71 -11.85 -27.29
CA ASP A 40 -20.15 -12.09 -27.21
C ASP A 40 -20.61 -12.47 -25.79
N HIS A 41 -19.74 -13.14 -25.02
CA HIS A 41 -20.01 -13.53 -23.63
C HIS A 41 -19.39 -12.58 -22.60
N CYS A 42 -18.80 -11.45 -23.03
CA CYS A 42 -18.18 -10.44 -22.19
C CYS A 42 -17.18 -11.02 -21.17
N LEU A 43 -16.37 -12.00 -21.57
CA LEU A 43 -15.49 -12.74 -20.66
C LEU A 43 -14.27 -11.91 -20.20
N LEU A 44 -13.85 -10.91 -20.98
CA LEU A 44 -12.81 -9.94 -20.57
C LEU A 44 -13.44 -8.71 -19.92
N ARG A 45 -13.68 -8.79 -18.62
CA ARG A 45 -14.20 -7.69 -17.82
C ARG A 45 -13.08 -6.75 -17.35
N ALA A 46 -12.46 -6.05 -18.29
CA ALA A 46 -11.40 -5.07 -17.99
C ALA A 46 -11.89 -3.91 -17.11
N ASP A 47 -13.19 -3.61 -17.15
CA ASP A 47 -13.89 -2.68 -16.27
C ASP A 47 -13.80 -3.07 -14.78
N LEU A 48 -13.55 -4.34 -14.47
CA LEU A 48 -13.44 -4.84 -13.11
C LEU A 48 -12.00 -4.86 -12.58
N LEU A 49 -11.01 -4.64 -13.45
CA LEU A 49 -9.61 -4.66 -13.08
C LEU A 49 -9.19 -3.35 -12.41
N PRO A 50 -8.23 -3.41 -11.47
CA PRO A 50 -7.63 -2.21 -10.90
C PRO A 50 -6.79 -1.52 -11.97
N LEU A 51 -7.36 -0.54 -12.67
CA LEU A 51 -6.70 0.21 -13.75
C LEU A 51 -6.59 1.72 -13.46
N SER A 52 -7.27 2.20 -12.42
CA SER A 52 -7.24 3.59 -11.97
C SER A 52 -6.94 3.66 -10.47
N VAL A 53 -6.39 4.80 -10.02
CA VAL A 53 -6.22 5.11 -8.60
C VAL A 53 -7.45 5.88 -8.15
N ALA A 54 -8.19 5.35 -7.18
CA ALA A 54 -9.35 6.02 -6.62
C ALA A 54 -9.02 6.89 -5.41
N GLY A 55 -7.92 6.59 -4.70
CA GLY A 55 -7.54 7.36 -3.53
C GLY A 55 -6.31 6.80 -2.82
N ILE A 56 -6.01 7.39 -1.67
CA ILE A 56 -4.97 6.96 -0.74
C ILE A 56 -5.62 6.70 0.61
N PHE A 57 -5.51 5.48 1.13
CA PHE A 57 -5.81 5.24 2.54
C PHE A 57 -4.62 5.65 3.40
N ILE A 58 -4.88 6.31 4.53
CA ILE A 58 -3.84 6.85 5.41
C ILE A 58 -4.10 6.42 6.84
N ASN A 59 -3.17 5.65 7.40
CA ASN A 59 -3.13 5.35 8.83
C ASN A 59 -2.40 6.49 9.55
N PHE A 60 -3.15 7.30 10.30
CA PHE A 60 -2.58 8.26 11.23
C PHE A 60 -2.24 7.59 12.57
N ASN A 61 -1.23 8.11 13.26
CA ASN A 61 -0.93 7.66 14.61
C ASN A 61 -2.11 7.94 15.55
N ASP A 62 -2.43 7.01 16.44
CA ASP A 62 -3.51 7.10 17.44
C ASP A 62 -4.93 7.37 16.91
N LEU A 63 -5.15 7.39 15.58
CA LEU A 63 -6.49 7.38 15.01
C LEU A 63 -6.98 5.92 14.82
N PRO A 64 -8.22 5.61 15.21
CA PRO A 64 -8.74 4.24 15.19
C PRO A 64 -9.14 3.73 13.80
N LEU A 65 -9.48 4.66 12.89
CA LEU A 65 -9.87 4.36 11.51
C LEU A 65 -8.89 5.01 10.52
N PRO A 66 -8.61 4.36 9.38
CA PRO A 66 -7.83 4.97 8.32
C PRO A 66 -8.65 6.06 7.64
N GLU A 67 -7.99 7.17 7.34
CA GLU A 67 -8.56 8.21 6.50
C GLU A 67 -8.50 7.82 5.03
N PHE A 68 -9.43 8.32 4.22
CA PHE A 68 -9.38 8.16 2.77
C PHE A 68 -9.26 9.53 2.10
N PHE A 69 -8.17 9.72 1.37
CA PHE A 69 -7.90 10.92 0.59
C PHE A 69 -8.11 10.61 -0.89
N SER A 70 -9.09 11.25 -1.51
CA SER A 70 -9.52 10.91 -2.87
C SER A 70 -10.06 12.12 -3.61
N ARG A 71 -10.12 12.02 -4.93
CA ARG A 71 -10.92 12.95 -5.73
C ARG A 71 -12.40 12.82 -5.33
N PRO A 72 -13.16 13.93 -5.18
CA PRO A 72 -14.61 13.86 -5.04
C PRO A 72 -15.20 13.02 -6.16
N SER A 73 -15.96 11.98 -5.81
CA SER A 73 -16.62 11.12 -6.80
C SER A 73 -17.93 11.75 -7.25
N ALA A 74 -18.30 11.57 -8.53
CA ALA A 74 -19.62 11.92 -9.02
C ALA A 74 -20.71 11.21 -8.18
N PRO A 75 -21.85 11.86 -7.90
CA PRO A 75 -22.86 11.36 -6.95
C PRO A 75 -23.49 10.01 -7.30
N ALA A 76 -23.30 9.51 -8.52
CA ALA A 76 -23.87 8.25 -9.02
C ALA A 76 -22.98 7.00 -8.83
N GLY A 77 -21.72 7.15 -8.38
CA GLY A 77 -20.78 6.03 -8.20
C GLY A 77 -20.83 5.41 -6.79
N PRO A 78 -20.43 4.14 -6.60
CA PRO A 78 -20.29 3.56 -5.26
C PRO A 78 -19.21 4.30 -4.48
N SER A 79 -19.58 4.91 -3.36
CA SER A 79 -18.64 5.66 -2.53
C SER A 79 -17.72 4.71 -1.76
N ILE A 80 -16.42 4.77 -2.06
CA ILE A 80 -15.37 4.11 -1.26
C ILE A 80 -15.17 4.92 0.01
N SER A 81 -15.17 4.27 1.17
CA SER A 81 -14.96 4.94 2.46
C SER A 81 -14.04 4.15 3.38
N GLY A 82 -13.20 4.86 4.14
CA GLY A 82 -12.35 4.28 5.19
C GLY A 82 -13.11 3.92 6.47
N ARG A 83 -14.42 4.18 6.56
CA ARG A 83 -15.24 3.77 7.72
C ARG A 83 -15.35 2.25 7.87
N PHE A 84 -15.37 1.54 6.75
CA PHE A 84 -15.51 0.08 6.70
C PHE A 84 -16.66 -0.47 7.56
N ASP A 85 -17.80 0.22 7.53
CA ASP A 85 -19.05 -0.10 8.24
C ASP A 85 -19.59 -1.53 7.99
N TYR A 86 -19.17 -2.17 6.89
CA TYR A 86 -19.51 -3.55 6.53
C TYR A 86 -18.60 -4.62 7.18
N LEU A 87 -17.53 -4.22 7.87
CA LEU A 87 -16.63 -5.13 8.58
C LEU A 87 -17.14 -5.39 10.01
N PRO A 88 -16.80 -6.53 10.62
CA PRO A 88 -17.18 -6.83 12.00
C PRO A 88 -16.75 -5.71 12.97
N SER A 89 -17.62 -5.42 13.94
CA SER A 89 -17.39 -4.38 14.95
C SER A 89 -16.46 -4.90 16.05
N SER A 90 -15.15 -4.93 15.79
CA SER A 90 -14.15 -5.26 16.82
C SER A 90 -12.81 -4.59 16.57
N GLY A 91 -12.45 -3.62 17.43
CA GLY A 91 -11.10 -3.05 17.55
C GLY A 91 -10.70 -2.03 16.47
N LEU A 92 -9.41 -1.65 16.49
CA LEU A 92 -8.78 -0.74 15.52
C LEU A 92 -8.79 -1.35 14.11
N ARG A 93 -9.22 -0.57 13.10
CA ARG A 93 -9.31 -1.02 11.71
C ARG A 93 -8.12 -0.54 10.88
N LEU A 94 -6.91 -0.71 11.41
CA LEU A 94 -5.70 -0.27 10.71
C LEU A 94 -5.34 -1.25 9.58
N ILE A 95 -5.15 -0.69 8.39
CA ILE A 95 -4.68 -1.44 7.21
C ILE A 95 -3.22 -1.85 7.47
N ARG A 96 -2.88 -3.09 7.17
CA ARG A 96 -1.53 -3.65 7.30
C ARG A 96 -0.78 -3.70 5.97
N ASP A 97 -1.50 -4.00 4.90
CA ASP A 97 -0.97 -4.04 3.54
C ASP A 97 -2.10 -3.89 2.52
N HIS A 98 -1.74 -3.71 1.24
CA HIS A 98 -2.67 -3.64 0.13
C HIS A 98 -2.09 -4.29 -1.12
N CYS A 99 -2.94 -4.87 -1.97
CA CYS A 99 -2.51 -5.40 -3.25
C CYS A 99 -3.67 -5.43 -4.25
N ASN A 100 -3.51 -4.71 -5.38
CA ASN A 100 -4.43 -4.75 -6.53
C ASN A 100 -5.93 -4.67 -6.17
N GLY A 101 -6.28 -3.77 -5.25
CA GLY A 101 -7.66 -3.50 -4.82
C GLY A 101 -8.11 -4.22 -3.56
N LEU A 102 -7.29 -5.10 -2.99
CA LEU A 102 -7.55 -5.71 -1.70
C LEU A 102 -6.76 -5.02 -0.59
N LEU A 103 -7.37 -4.95 0.58
CA LEU A 103 -6.78 -4.43 1.81
C LEU A 103 -6.66 -5.55 2.84
N LEU A 104 -5.48 -5.67 3.43
CA LEU A 104 -5.19 -6.61 4.50
C LEU A 104 -5.32 -5.89 5.85
N PHE A 105 -6.06 -6.49 6.77
CA PHE A 105 -6.14 -6.09 8.16
C PHE A 105 -5.58 -7.21 9.05
N LYS A 106 -5.73 -7.09 10.37
CA LYS A 106 -5.22 -8.10 11.31
C LYS A 106 -5.84 -9.49 11.08
N ASP A 107 -7.17 -9.53 10.96
CA ASP A 107 -7.95 -10.77 11.01
C ASP A 107 -8.83 -10.97 9.75
N TYR A 108 -8.73 -10.08 8.76
CA TYR A 108 -9.57 -10.11 7.56
C TYR A 108 -8.87 -9.48 6.37
N VAL A 109 -9.29 -9.90 5.18
CA VAL A 109 -9.00 -9.24 3.90
C VAL A 109 -10.31 -8.68 3.38
N ALA A 110 -10.28 -7.41 2.96
CA ALA A 110 -11.47 -6.71 2.47
C ALA A 110 -11.23 -6.17 1.06
N ASN A 111 -12.31 -6.13 0.29
CA ASN A 111 -12.40 -5.42 -0.98
C ASN A 111 -13.36 -4.23 -0.80
N PRO A 112 -12.83 -3.00 -0.65
CA PRO A 112 -13.67 -1.81 -0.47
C PRO A 112 -14.58 -1.49 -1.65
N ALA A 113 -14.22 -1.90 -2.87
CA ALA A 113 -15.03 -1.65 -4.05
C ALA A 113 -16.31 -2.49 -4.00
N THR A 114 -16.18 -3.78 -3.68
CA THR A 114 -17.34 -4.70 -3.62
C THR A 114 -18.00 -4.75 -2.25
N ARG A 115 -17.42 -4.10 -1.22
CA ARG A 115 -17.82 -4.19 0.20
C ARG A 115 -17.88 -5.62 0.72
N GLN A 116 -17.05 -6.50 0.15
CA GLN A 116 -16.91 -7.89 0.58
C GLN A 116 -15.66 -8.04 1.45
N TRP A 117 -15.68 -9.03 2.34
CA TRP A 117 -14.55 -9.37 3.18
C TRP A 117 -14.57 -10.85 3.54
N GLU A 118 -13.41 -11.37 3.90
CA GLU A 118 -13.23 -12.73 4.39
C GLU A 118 -12.37 -12.71 5.66
N SER A 119 -12.73 -13.56 6.63
CA SER A 119 -11.94 -13.74 7.84
C SER A 119 -10.73 -14.61 7.54
N LEU A 120 -9.57 -14.21 8.06
CA LEU A 120 -8.40 -15.07 8.08
C LEU A 120 -8.53 -16.06 9.24
N PRO A 121 -8.33 -17.38 9.00
CA PRO A 121 -8.39 -18.35 10.08
C PRO A 121 -7.31 -18.04 11.12
N PRO A 122 -7.56 -18.33 12.42
CA PRO A 122 -6.57 -18.14 13.46
C PRO A 122 -5.29 -18.89 13.11
N ARG A 123 -4.15 -18.24 13.33
CA ARG A 123 -2.85 -18.91 13.22
C ARG A 123 -2.72 -19.86 14.40
N SER A 124 -2.17 -21.06 14.17
CA SER A 124 -1.78 -21.94 15.28
C SER A 124 -0.84 -21.17 16.22
N SER A 125 -1.16 -21.13 17.52
CA SER A 125 -0.40 -20.40 18.54
C SER A 125 1.05 -20.86 18.68
N MET A 126 1.40 -22.02 18.13
CA MET A 126 2.75 -22.59 18.13
C MET A 126 3.82 -21.68 17.48
N PHE A 127 3.42 -20.67 16.69
CA PHE A 127 4.35 -19.72 16.04
C PHE A 127 4.39 -18.34 16.71
N MET A 128 3.46 -18.03 17.62
CA MET A 128 3.46 -16.74 18.32
C MET A 128 4.16 -16.81 19.68
N ASP A 129 4.23 -18.00 20.28
CA ASP A 129 5.27 -18.30 21.26
C ASP A 129 6.59 -18.65 20.52
N VAL A 130 7.72 -18.49 21.20
CA VAL A 130 9.03 -19.15 20.96
C VAL A 130 10.17 -18.45 20.19
N ASP A 131 10.04 -17.30 19.51
CA ASP A 131 11.26 -16.60 19.00
C ASP A 131 11.35 -15.10 19.33
N ALA A 132 12.07 -14.80 20.42
CA ALA A 132 12.34 -13.44 20.88
C ALA A 132 13.12 -12.61 19.85
N ASP A 133 13.76 -13.28 18.89
CA ASP A 133 14.66 -12.70 17.91
C ASP A 133 13.95 -12.06 16.69
N PHE A 134 12.66 -12.39 16.46
CA PHE A 134 11.90 -11.94 15.29
C PHE A 134 10.57 -11.24 15.61
N THR A 135 10.15 -10.37 14.70
CA THR A 135 8.76 -9.95 14.54
C THR A 135 8.22 -10.49 13.22
N TYR A 136 6.92 -10.76 13.16
CA TYR A 136 6.30 -11.33 11.97
C TYR A 136 5.36 -10.30 11.36
N GLU A 137 5.53 -10.04 10.06
CA GLU A 137 4.74 -9.07 9.32
C GLU A 137 4.00 -9.76 8.18
N ASP A 138 2.78 -9.32 7.92
CA ASP A 138 1.89 -9.94 6.94
C ASP A 138 1.90 -9.14 5.64
N TYR A 139 2.00 -9.84 4.51
CA TYR A 139 2.04 -9.24 3.18
C TYR A 139 1.02 -9.88 2.25
N LEU A 140 0.26 -9.05 1.54
CA LEU A 140 -0.82 -9.47 0.66
C LEU A 140 -0.31 -9.64 -0.77
N VAL A 141 -0.58 -10.80 -1.37
CA VAL A 141 -0.30 -11.08 -2.77
C VAL A 141 -1.60 -11.39 -3.47
N PHE A 142 -1.95 -10.54 -4.44
CA PHE A 142 -3.14 -10.73 -5.26
C PHE A 142 -2.89 -10.22 -6.66
N ASP A 143 -3.22 -11.01 -7.68
CA ASP A 143 -3.22 -10.57 -9.08
C ASP A 143 -4.53 -11.00 -9.75
N PRO A 144 -5.50 -10.08 -9.87
CA PRO A 144 -6.79 -10.39 -10.47
C PRO A 144 -6.69 -10.83 -11.93
N THR A 145 -5.56 -10.57 -12.60
CA THR A 145 -5.34 -11.00 -13.99
C THR A 145 -4.88 -12.45 -14.11
N LEU A 146 -4.45 -13.06 -12.99
CA LEU A 146 -3.92 -14.43 -12.93
C LEU A 146 -4.84 -15.38 -12.16
N SER A 147 -5.46 -14.92 -11.07
CA SER A 147 -6.27 -15.75 -10.18
C SER A 147 -7.29 -14.90 -9.43
N PRO A 148 -8.52 -15.39 -9.19
CA PRO A 148 -9.45 -14.74 -8.27
C PRO A 148 -9.06 -14.93 -6.79
N HIS A 149 -8.07 -15.77 -6.50
CA HIS A 149 -7.60 -16.05 -5.15
C HIS A 149 -6.38 -15.21 -4.79
N TYR A 150 -6.31 -14.80 -3.53
CA TYR A 150 -5.19 -14.09 -2.93
C TYR A 150 -4.43 -15.00 -1.97
N GLU A 151 -3.20 -14.62 -1.67
CA GLU A 151 -2.35 -15.26 -0.68
C GLU A 151 -1.85 -14.23 0.33
N VAL A 152 -1.67 -14.64 1.59
CA VAL A 152 -1.09 -13.79 2.64
C VAL A 152 0.17 -14.45 3.17
N PHE A 153 1.31 -13.79 3.01
CA PHE A 153 2.63 -14.27 3.44
C PHE A 153 2.99 -13.68 4.80
N VAL A 154 3.38 -14.54 5.74
CA VAL A 154 3.92 -14.11 7.04
C VAL A 154 5.44 -14.17 6.96
N ILE A 155 6.09 -13.01 6.97
CA ILE A 155 7.53 -12.89 6.77
C ILE A 155 8.21 -12.51 8.10
N PRO A 156 9.21 -13.28 8.57
CA PRO A 156 9.99 -12.94 9.75
C PRO A 156 10.91 -11.76 9.49
N ARG A 157 10.99 -10.86 10.48
CA ARG A 157 11.73 -9.59 10.48
C ARG A 157 12.62 -9.57 11.71
N LEU A 158 13.91 -9.31 11.54
CA LEU A 158 14.83 -9.27 12.67
C LEU A 158 14.43 -8.16 13.65
N ARG A 159 14.34 -8.49 14.94
CA ARG A 159 14.20 -7.45 15.97
C ARG A 159 15.50 -6.65 16.09
N TYR A 160 15.36 -5.34 16.13
CA TYR A 160 16.46 -4.43 16.45
C TYR A 160 16.82 -4.53 17.93
N LYS A 161 18.12 -4.38 18.24
CA LYS A 161 18.59 -4.26 19.63
C LYS A 161 17.98 -3.00 20.24
N ARG A 162 17.15 -3.14 21.27
CA ARG A 162 16.65 -1.98 22.02
C ARG A 162 17.76 -1.44 22.91
N VAL A 163 18.32 -0.29 22.55
CA VAL A 163 19.23 0.46 23.43
C VAL A 163 18.42 1.48 24.24
N MET A 164 17.60 1.00 25.18
CA MET A 164 17.01 1.84 26.22
C MET A 164 17.86 1.71 27.49
N ARG A 165 18.10 2.82 28.21
CA ARG A 165 18.85 2.82 29.47
C ARG A 165 18.29 1.76 30.42
N GLY A 166 19.06 0.70 30.70
CA GLY A 166 18.75 -0.30 31.72
C GLY A 166 18.07 -1.59 31.26
N PHE A 167 17.74 -1.75 29.96
CA PHE A 167 17.22 -3.01 29.42
C PHE A 167 18.22 -3.60 28.42
N HIS A 168 18.75 -4.80 28.72
CA HIS A 168 19.51 -5.60 27.77
C HIS A 168 18.59 -6.65 27.17
N ASP A 169 18.47 -6.70 25.84
CA ASP A 169 17.82 -7.82 25.16
C ASP A 169 18.65 -9.09 25.39
N ASN A 170 18.02 -10.16 25.87
CA ASN A 170 18.60 -11.50 25.96
C ASN A 170 18.59 -12.15 24.57
N ASN A 171 19.35 -11.60 23.62
CA ASN A 171 19.51 -12.22 22.30
C ASN A 171 20.28 -13.53 22.43
N SER A 172 19.87 -14.56 21.68
CA SER A 172 20.58 -15.83 21.63
C SER A 172 21.97 -15.65 20.99
N GLU A 173 23.03 -16.03 21.70
CA GLU A 173 24.41 -15.98 21.16
C GLU A 173 24.57 -16.87 19.91
N VAL A 174 23.79 -17.96 19.86
CA VAL A 174 23.73 -18.86 18.69
C VAL A 174 23.11 -18.11 17.51
N MET A 175 22.00 -17.39 17.73
CA MET A 175 21.33 -16.63 16.68
C MET A 175 22.23 -15.55 16.09
N GLU A 176 22.94 -14.80 16.94
CA GLU A 176 23.83 -13.71 16.50
C GLU A 176 24.95 -14.21 15.57
N LYS A 177 25.41 -15.46 15.73
CA LYS A 177 26.44 -16.10 14.90
C LYS A 177 25.88 -16.78 13.64
N SER A 178 24.57 -16.91 13.50
CA SER A 178 23.93 -17.54 12.35
C SER A 178 24.11 -16.74 11.07
N GLU A 179 24.16 -17.44 9.94
CA GLU A 179 24.19 -16.82 8.61
C GLU A 179 22.92 -16.00 8.36
N TRP A 180 23.11 -14.77 7.87
CA TRP A 180 22.03 -13.94 7.38
C TRP A 180 22.18 -13.63 5.89
N PRO A 181 21.10 -13.75 5.11
CA PRO A 181 19.85 -14.43 5.46
C PRO A 181 20.10 -15.94 5.53
N SER A 182 19.19 -16.67 6.19
CA SER A 182 19.23 -18.13 6.34
C SER A 182 19.40 -18.86 4.99
N SER A 183 19.75 -20.15 4.98
CA SER A 183 19.77 -20.92 3.72
C SER A 183 18.35 -21.23 3.20
N VAL A 184 17.43 -21.45 4.13
CA VAL A 184 16.01 -21.71 3.88
C VAL A 184 15.19 -20.69 4.66
N LEU A 185 14.18 -20.14 3.99
CA LEU A 185 13.20 -19.25 4.57
C LEU A 185 11.85 -19.97 4.58
N ASP A 186 11.47 -20.48 5.74
CA ASP A 186 10.18 -21.12 5.95
C ASP A 186 9.12 -20.06 6.26
N LEU A 187 8.13 -19.96 5.38
CA LEU A 187 7.05 -18.99 5.47
C LEU A 187 5.72 -19.69 5.71
N HIS A 188 4.89 -19.08 6.54
CA HIS A 188 3.48 -19.44 6.63
C HIS A 188 2.69 -18.62 5.62
N VAL A 189 1.93 -19.31 4.78
CA VAL A 189 1.18 -18.66 3.72
C VAL A 189 -0.27 -19.13 3.77
N PHE A 190 -1.18 -18.19 3.92
CA PHE A 190 -2.60 -18.43 3.74
C PHE A 190 -2.94 -18.37 2.25
N SER A 191 -3.78 -19.27 1.77
CA SER A 191 -4.35 -19.21 0.43
C SER A 191 -5.86 -19.12 0.51
N SER A 192 -6.48 -18.12 -0.13
CA SER A 192 -7.94 -18.04 -0.19
C SER A 192 -8.56 -19.14 -1.07
N LYS A 193 -7.75 -19.85 -1.85
CA LYS A 193 -8.19 -21.02 -2.61
C LYS A 193 -8.49 -22.21 -1.70
N SER A 194 -7.55 -22.55 -0.81
CA SER A 194 -7.71 -23.67 0.14
C SER A 194 -8.39 -23.25 1.44
N GLY A 195 -8.43 -21.94 1.75
CA GLY A 195 -8.95 -21.41 3.00
C GLY A 195 -8.09 -21.78 4.22
N CYS A 196 -6.83 -22.19 3.99
CA CYS A 196 -5.94 -22.75 5.00
C CYS A 196 -4.56 -22.08 5.01
N TRP A 197 -3.88 -22.18 6.16
CA TRP A 197 -2.47 -21.80 6.32
C TRP A 197 -1.57 -23.00 6.01
N GLU A 198 -0.55 -22.79 5.17
CA GLU A 198 0.41 -23.82 4.76
C GLU A 198 1.85 -23.34 4.96
N GLY A 199 2.75 -24.24 5.35
CA GLY A 199 4.19 -23.95 5.42
C GLY A 199 4.84 -24.10 4.05
N ARG A 200 5.59 -23.09 3.62
CA ARG A 200 6.35 -23.08 2.36
C ARG A 200 7.79 -22.68 2.61
N GLY A 201 8.73 -23.58 2.28
CA GLY A 201 10.16 -23.31 2.33
C GLY A 201 10.66 -22.67 1.04
N PHE A 202 11.44 -21.60 1.17
CA PHE A 202 12.10 -20.91 0.06
C PHE A 202 13.61 -21.05 0.18
N ILE A 203 14.30 -21.42 -0.91
CA ILE A 203 15.74 -21.64 -0.91
C ILE A 203 16.47 -20.34 -1.29
N ARG A 204 17.52 -20.00 -0.53
CA ARG A 204 18.35 -18.81 -0.78
C ARG A 204 19.15 -18.92 -2.08
N GLU A 205 19.00 -17.95 -2.97
CA GLU A 205 19.89 -17.77 -4.13
C GLU A 205 21.10 -16.90 -3.77
N GLY A 206 22.30 -17.36 -4.13
CA GLY A 206 23.54 -16.65 -3.87
C GLY A 206 24.20 -17.04 -2.54
N LYS A 207 25.04 -16.17 -1.99
CA LYS A 207 25.75 -16.39 -0.73
C LYS A 207 25.07 -15.64 0.42
N ALA A 208 25.32 -16.08 1.66
CA ALA A 208 24.95 -15.31 2.84
C ALA A 208 25.67 -13.95 2.77
N VAL A 209 24.99 -12.91 3.23
CA VAL A 209 25.51 -11.54 3.18
C VAL A 209 26.41 -11.27 4.39
N GLY A 210 26.16 -11.94 5.51
CA GLY A 210 26.89 -11.77 6.75
C GLY A 210 26.28 -12.60 7.86
N THR A 211 26.44 -12.14 9.10
CA THR A 211 25.81 -12.73 10.28
C THR A 211 24.59 -11.94 10.73
N VAL A 212 23.71 -12.54 11.53
CA VAL A 212 22.56 -11.83 12.14
C VAL A 212 23.03 -10.64 12.98
N ALA A 213 24.15 -10.77 13.69
CA ALA A 213 24.73 -9.70 14.50
C ALA A 213 25.06 -8.43 13.69
N GLU A 214 25.61 -8.60 12.48
CA GLU A 214 25.96 -7.49 11.59
C GLU A 214 24.73 -6.75 11.04
N MET A 215 23.61 -7.47 10.94
CA MET A 215 22.36 -6.99 10.34
C MET A 215 21.45 -6.33 11.37
N ARG A 216 21.55 -6.74 12.64
CA ARG A 216 20.89 -6.12 13.80
C ARG A 216 21.56 -4.81 14.21
N ARG A 217 21.44 -3.80 13.35
CA ARG A 217 21.93 -2.46 13.66
C ARG A 217 21.03 -1.79 14.71
N PRO A 218 21.56 -0.93 15.60
CA PRO A 218 20.74 -0.11 16.49
C PRO A 218 19.86 0.79 15.64
N HIS A 219 18.54 0.63 15.75
CA HIS A 219 17.58 1.49 15.05
C HIS A 219 16.86 2.36 16.07
N TRP A 220 16.96 3.67 15.91
CA TRP A 220 16.34 4.65 16.81
C TRP A 220 14.88 4.97 16.42
N SER A 221 14.40 4.46 15.28
CA SER A 221 13.04 4.76 14.83
C SER A 221 12.06 3.72 15.37
N TRP A 222 11.01 4.22 16.04
CA TRP A 222 9.88 3.43 16.51
C TRP A 222 8.89 3.09 15.38
N ASP A 223 9.15 3.57 14.16
CA ASP A 223 8.20 3.55 13.05
C ASP A 223 8.60 2.46 12.03
N LYS A 224 8.19 1.23 12.31
CA LYS A 224 8.36 0.10 11.38
C LYS A 224 7.41 0.30 10.20
N LYS A 225 7.91 0.84 9.09
CA LYS A 225 7.12 0.96 7.87
C LYS A 225 7.12 -0.36 7.10
N ARG A 226 5.93 -0.89 6.82
CA ARG A 226 5.74 -2.11 6.04
C ARG A 226 5.61 -1.75 4.58
N TYR A 227 6.63 -2.09 3.80
CA TYR A 227 6.55 -1.94 2.34
C TYR A 227 6.76 -3.29 1.66
N GLY A 228 5.69 -3.77 1.05
CA GLY A 228 5.65 -4.94 0.19
C GLY A 228 5.17 -4.54 -1.20
N VAL A 229 5.76 -5.13 -2.24
CA VAL A 229 5.35 -4.94 -3.62
C VAL A 229 5.29 -6.28 -4.31
N TYR A 230 4.11 -6.67 -4.76
CA TYR A 230 3.95 -7.81 -5.65
C TYR A 230 4.08 -7.37 -7.11
N TRP A 231 4.98 -8.01 -7.85
CA TRP A 231 5.20 -7.73 -9.27
C TRP A 231 5.61 -8.99 -10.03
N ARG A 232 4.80 -9.37 -11.03
CA ARG A 232 5.09 -10.45 -12.00
C ARG A 232 5.50 -11.79 -11.36
N GLY A 233 4.80 -12.21 -10.31
CA GLY A 233 5.05 -13.50 -9.66
C GLY A 233 6.10 -13.46 -8.54
N ASP A 234 6.70 -12.30 -8.28
CA ASP A 234 7.64 -12.11 -7.20
C ASP A 234 7.11 -11.09 -6.17
N LEU A 235 7.34 -11.37 -4.90
CA LEU A 235 7.08 -10.47 -3.79
C LEU A 235 8.38 -9.80 -3.36
N PHE A 236 8.39 -8.46 -3.33
CA PHE A 236 9.51 -7.64 -2.91
C PHE A 236 9.20 -6.98 -1.57
N VAL A 237 10.08 -7.14 -0.59
CA VAL A 237 9.88 -6.62 0.77
C VAL A 237 11.12 -5.88 1.21
N LEU A 238 10.94 -4.66 1.74
CA LEU A 238 12.05 -3.87 2.27
C LEU A 238 12.43 -4.37 3.67
N CYS A 239 13.57 -5.06 3.79
CA CYS A 239 14.13 -5.70 4.97
C CYS A 239 15.06 -4.80 5.80
N GLU A 240 15.49 -5.32 6.95
CA GLU A 240 16.49 -4.70 7.83
C GLU A 240 17.81 -4.43 7.09
N ALA A 241 18.60 -3.50 7.65
CA ALA A 241 19.86 -3.05 7.08
C ALA A 241 19.74 -2.57 5.61
N GLU A 242 18.54 -2.10 5.23
CA GLU A 242 18.22 -1.55 3.91
C GLU A 242 18.39 -2.58 2.77
N PHE A 243 18.14 -3.86 3.03
CA PHE A 243 18.05 -4.84 1.95
C PHE A 243 16.62 -4.91 1.39
N THR A 244 16.49 -5.30 0.13
CA THR A 244 15.20 -5.74 -0.42
C THR A 244 15.22 -7.24 -0.62
N MET A 245 14.33 -7.95 0.07
CA MET A 245 14.11 -9.37 -0.14
C MET A 245 13.17 -9.55 -1.32
N ARG A 246 13.61 -10.33 -2.31
CA ARG A 246 12.80 -10.81 -3.43
C ARG A 246 12.49 -12.27 -3.20
N ILE A 247 11.21 -12.59 -3.06
CA ILE A 247 10.69 -13.95 -2.91
C ILE A 247 10.02 -14.33 -4.22
N SER A 248 10.54 -15.36 -4.88
CA SER A 248 9.97 -15.87 -6.13
C SER A 248 8.99 -17.00 -5.85
N LEU A 249 7.72 -16.76 -6.17
CA LEU A 249 6.63 -17.69 -5.87
C LEU A 249 6.63 -18.91 -6.80
N SER A 250 7.12 -18.75 -8.03
CA SER A 250 7.15 -19.84 -9.02
C SER A 250 8.28 -20.84 -8.75
N ASN A 251 9.42 -20.34 -8.28
CA ASN A 251 10.65 -21.15 -8.15
C ASN A 251 10.90 -21.61 -6.71
N CYS A 252 10.10 -21.13 -5.75
CA CYS A 252 10.33 -21.34 -4.32
C CYS A 252 11.76 -20.93 -3.91
N THR A 253 12.23 -19.81 -4.45
CA THR A 253 13.54 -19.24 -4.12
C THR A 253 13.39 -17.84 -3.56
N TYR A 254 14.41 -17.39 -2.84
CA TYR A 254 14.48 -16.00 -2.42
C TYR A 254 15.91 -15.49 -2.44
N ARG A 255 16.05 -14.17 -2.52
CA ARG A 255 17.36 -13.52 -2.47
C ARG A 255 17.27 -12.13 -1.87
N LEU A 256 18.40 -11.64 -1.36
CA LEU A 256 18.54 -10.24 -0.97
C LEU A 256 19.18 -9.43 -2.07
N ILE A 257 18.73 -8.18 -2.17
CA ILE A 257 19.24 -7.16 -3.07
C ILE A 257 19.69 -6.00 -2.18
N LYS A 258 20.97 -5.63 -2.27
CA LYS A 258 21.53 -4.51 -1.50
C LYS A 258 20.87 -3.19 -1.93
N SER A 259 20.49 -2.33 -1.00
CA SER A 259 20.04 -0.96 -1.31
C SER A 259 21.11 -0.18 -2.08
N PRO A 260 20.70 0.77 -2.93
CA PRO A 260 21.62 1.59 -3.72
C PRO A 260 22.49 2.56 -2.90
N MET A 261 22.19 2.82 -1.62
CA MET A 261 22.93 3.78 -0.80
C MET A 261 23.69 3.08 0.32
N ASP A 262 24.89 3.59 0.66
CA ASP A 262 25.62 3.12 1.82
C ASP A 262 25.02 3.68 3.12
N THR A 263 24.77 2.74 4.03
CA THR A 263 24.07 2.86 5.32
C THR A 263 24.55 3.94 6.31
N GLU A 264 25.69 4.61 6.10
CA GLU A 264 26.16 5.67 7.00
C GLU A 264 25.46 7.01 6.77
N VAL A 265 24.98 7.26 5.55
CA VAL A 265 24.36 8.52 5.13
C VAL A 265 22.85 8.54 5.42
N CYS A 266 22.20 7.38 5.49
CA CYS A 266 20.73 7.25 5.56
C CYS A 266 20.14 7.17 6.97
N ARG A 267 20.88 7.53 8.03
CA ARG A 267 20.41 7.41 9.44
C ARG A 267 19.05 8.07 9.71
N ASN A 268 18.60 9.01 8.87
CA ASN A 268 17.33 9.75 9.00
C ASN A 268 16.41 9.71 7.76
N SER A 269 16.73 8.97 6.69
CA SER A 269 15.93 8.96 5.44
C SER A 269 15.31 7.58 5.18
N GLY A 270 14.04 7.42 5.54
CA GLY A 270 13.32 6.17 5.30
C GLY A 270 13.11 5.94 3.80
N PHE A 271 13.50 4.75 3.33
CA PHE A 271 13.16 4.28 1.98
C PHE A 271 11.67 3.96 1.87
N HIS A 272 11.11 4.15 0.68
CA HIS A 272 9.77 3.74 0.32
C HIS A 272 9.84 2.83 -0.91
N LEU A 273 9.34 1.60 -0.78
CA LEU A 273 9.29 0.62 -1.86
C LEU A 273 7.90 0.65 -2.47
N GLY A 274 7.81 0.69 -3.80
CA GLY A 274 6.53 0.68 -4.49
C GLY A 274 6.61 0.25 -5.94
N ARG A 275 5.45 0.24 -6.60
CA ARG A 275 5.30 -0.12 -8.01
C ARG A 275 4.99 1.12 -8.83
N LEU A 276 5.71 1.30 -9.94
CA LEU A 276 5.29 2.19 -11.03
C LEU A 276 5.08 1.36 -12.31
N LYS A 277 4.65 2.04 -13.38
CA LYS A 277 4.29 1.46 -14.68
C LYS A 277 5.23 0.34 -15.19
N LYS A 278 6.54 0.46 -14.97
CA LYS A 278 7.55 -0.42 -15.58
C LYS A 278 8.14 -1.47 -14.63
N GLY A 279 7.87 -1.42 -13.33
CA GLY A 279 8.50 -2.33 -12.39
C GLY A 279 8.45 -1.90 -10.94
N VAL A 280 9.41 -2.42 -10.17
CA VAL A 280 9.60 -2.13 -8.75
C VAL A 280 10.57 -0.96 -8.62
N TYR A 281 10.21 -0.02 -7.76
CA TYR A 281 10.97 1.21 -7.53
C TYR A 281 11.20 1.40 -6.04
N LEU A 282 12.32 2.02 -5.75
CA LEU A 282 12.71 2.45 -4.42
C LEU A 282 12.85 3.97 -4.48
N ALA A 283 12.31 4.67 -3.50
CA ALA A 283 12.54 6.10 -3.35
C ALA A 283 13.05 6.43 -1.95
N SER A 284 13.81 7.52 -1.85
CA SER A 284 14.29 8.06 -0.59
C SER A 284 14.21 9.59 -0.62
N LEU A 285 13.98 10.16 0.55
CA LEU A 285 14.06 11.60 0.79
C LEU A 285 15.20 11.87 1.75
N HIS A 286 16.32 12.35 1.20
CA HIS A 286 17.49 12.74 1.98
C HIS A 286 17.44 14.24 2.34
N THR A 287 18.03 14.62 3.48
CA THR A 287 18.15 16.03 3.94
C THR A 287 16.83 16.84 3.80
N ALA A 288 15.70 16.19 4.13
CA ALA A 288 14.32 16.69 4.09
C ALA A 288 13.73 17.08 2.71
N CYS A 289 14.52 17.17 1.64
CA CYS A 289 14.01 17.63 0.32
C CYS A 289 14.68 17.00 -0.91
N LEU A 290 15.72 16.17 -0.77
CA LEU A 290 16.37 15.53 -1.91
C LEU A 290 15.63 14.23 -2.25
N LEU A 291 14.82 14.24 -3.30
CA LEU A 291 14.10 13.08 -3.79
C LEU A 291 14.99 12.28 -4.75
N MET A 292 15.29 11.05 -4.37
CA MET A 292 15.98 10.08 -5.20
C MET A 292 15.06 8.91 -5.49
N VAL A 293 15.02 8.47 -6.76
CA VAL A 293 14.19 7.34 -7.20
C VAL A 293 15.02 6.38 -8.04
N TRP A 294 15.08 5.12 -7.61
CA TRP A 294 15.73 4.02 -8.28
C TRP A 294 14.69 3.05 -8.83
N VAL A 295 15.01 2.45 -9.98
CA VAL A 295 14.25 1.33 -10.55
C VAL A 295 15.06 0.06 -10.41
N LEU A 296 14.38 -1.05 -10.16
CA LEU A 296 14.99 -2.36 -10.15
C LEU A 296 15.07 -2.90 -11.58
N GLU A 297 16.28 -3.00 -12.12
CA GLU A 297 16.53 -3.55 -13.45
C GLU A 297 17.27 -4.89 -13.35
N VAL A 298 16.89 -5.84 -14.22
CA VAL A 298 17.58 -7.11 -14.37
C VAL A 298 18.47 -7.01 -15.61
N ALA A 299 19.78 -6.96 -15.39
CA ALA A 299 20.78 -6.93 -16.46
C ALA A 299 21.76 -8.09 -16.27
N HIS A 300 22.00 -8.87 -17.33
CA HIS A 300 22.97 -9.99 -17.32
C HIS A 300 22.80 -10.97 -16.13
N GLY A 301 21.54 -11.30 -15.77
CA GLY A 301 21.23 -12.19 -14.64
C GLY A 301 21.39 -11.57 -13.25
N HIS A 302 21.80 -10.30 -13.16
CA HIS A 302 21.95 -9.57 -11.91
C HIS A 302 20.83 -8.54 -11.78
N THR A 303 20.23 -8.49 -10.59
CA THR A 303 19.16 -7.54 -10.27
C THR A 303 19.76 -6.40 -9.46
N ASN A 304 19.84 -5.21 -10.07
CA ASN A 304 20.49 -4.05 -9.48
C ASN A 304 19.58 -2.82 -9.50
N TRP A 305 19.76 -1.94 -8.52
CA TRP A 305 19.10 -0.65 -8.47
C TRP A 305 19.79 0.35 -9.37
N VAL A 306 19.02 0.98 -10.27
CA VAL A 306 19.51 2.02 -11.19
C VAL A 306 18.84 3.34 -10.83
N LEU A 307 19.63 4.36 -10.50
CA LEU A 307 19.12 5.70 -10.20
C LEU A 307 18.53 6.29 -11.49
N LYS A 308 17.24 6.65 -11.45
CA LYS A 308 16.54 7.28 -12.58
C LYS A 308 16.22 8.74 -12.32
N HIS A 309 16.03 9.10 -11.06
CA HIS A 309 15.62 10.45 -10.69
C HIS A 309 16.38 10.95 -9.47
N ASN A 310 16.84 12.20 -9.52
CA ASN A 310 17.52 12.87 -8.41
C ASN A 310 17.25 14.37 -8.48
N ILE A 311 16.45 14.90 -7.56
CA ILE A 311 16.04 16.31 -7.56
C ILE A 311 15.92 16.88 -6.15
N CYS A 312 16.35 18.13 -5.97
CA CYS A 312 16.09 18.89 -4.75
C CYS A 312 14.74 19.60 -4.85
N LEU A 313 13.77 19.18 -4.02
CA LEU A 313 12.42 19.74 -4.00
C LEU A 313 12.34 21.14 -3.34
N LYS A 314 13.43 21.67 -2.77
CA LYS A 314 13.41 22.96 -2.05
C LYS A 314 12.85 24.11 -2.87
N SER A 315 13.34 24.30 -4.10
CA SER A 315 12.90 25.39 -4.97
C SER A 315 11.42 25.27 -5.36
N ILE A 316 10.92 24.05 -5.49
CA ILE A 316 9.52 23.77 -5.81
C ILE A 316 8.61 24.07 -4.59
N LEU A 317 9.11 23.79 -3.39
CA LEU A 317 8.38 23.92 -2.13
C LEU A 317 8.51 25.29 -1.45
N GLN A 318 9.40 26.18 -1.90
CA GLN A 318 9.58 27.51 -1.31
C GLN A 318 8.38 28.45 -1.48
N ARG A 319 7.35 28.05 -2.24
CA ARG A 319 6.35 28.97 -2.79
C ARG A 319 5.03 29.11 -2.03
N ARG A 320 4.80 28.39 -0.92
CA ARG A 320 3.47 28.36 -0.27
C ARG A 320 3.49 28.28 1.24
N ASP A 321 2.46 28.85 1.85
CA ASP A 321 2.01 28.46 3.20
C ASP A 321 1.16 27.19 3.10
N TYR A 322 1.79 26.04 3.34
CA TYR A 322 1.12 24.74 3.27
C TYR A 322 0.25 24.42 4.49
N LYS A 323 0.19 25.30 5.50
CA LYS A 323 -0.67 25.11 6.67
C LYS A 323 -2.10 25.55 6.42
N GLU A 324 -2.32 26.45 5.46
CA GLU A 324 -3.65 26.92 5.13
C GLU A 324 -4.49 25.76 4.56
N PRO A 325 -5.73 25.58 5.05
CA PRO A 325 -6.64 24.53 4.58
C PRO A 325 -7.30 24.95 3.26
N VAL A 326 -6.50 25.33 2.27
CA VAL A 326 -6.98 25.60 0.90
C VAL A 326 -7.50 24.29 0.33
N LEU A 327 -8.64 24.25 -0.36
CA LEU A 327 -9.05 23.02 -1.01
C LEU A 327 -8.14 22.70 -2.21
N GLY A 328 -8.09 21.43 -2.57
CA GLY A 328 -7.45 20.98 -3.79
C GLY A 328 -8.34 19.96 -4.47
N SER A 329 -7.90 19.48 -5.64
CA SER A 329 -8.64 18.50 -6.44
C SER A 329 -8.97 17.18 -5.71
N TRP A 330 -8.36 16.93 -4.55
CA TRP A 330 -8.59 15.79 -3.68
C TRP A 330 -8.95 16.24 -2.27
N VAL A 331 -9.78 15.43 -1.62
CA VAL A 331 -10.42 15.73 -0.35
C VAL A 331 -10.23 14.57 0.61
N LEU A 332 -9.94 14.90 1.87
CA LEU A 332 -9.90 13.95 2.97
C LEU A 332 -11.31 13.74 3.52
N GLN A 333 -11.75 12.50 3.68
CA GLN A 333 -13.09 12.21 4.23
C GLN A 333 -13.29 12.66 5.68
N ASP A 334 -12.21 12.84 6.45
CA ASP A 334 -12.22 13.26 7.85
C ASP A 334 -13.13 12.37 8.71
N ILE A 335 -12.91 11.06 8.57
CA ILE A 335 -13.72 9.98 9.12
C ILE A 335 -13.70 9.98 10.64
N ASN A 336 -12.53 10.21 11.23
CA ASN A 336 -12.33 10.17 12.68
C ASN A 336 -12.84 11.43 13.39
N PHE A 337 -13.38 12.42 12.66
CA PHE A 337 -13.82 13.69 13.24
C PHE A 337 -14.81 13.53 14.38
N ASP A 338 -15.87 12.72 14.18
CA ASP A 338 -16.94 12.60 15.15
C ASP A 338 -16.44 11.97 16.45
N GLU A 339 -15.49 11.03 16.35
CA GLU A 339 -14.83 10.41 17.51
C GLU A 339 -13.87 11.38 18.22
N GLY A 340 -13.08 12.15 17.48
CA GLY A 340 -12.22 13.19 18.06
C GLY A 340 -13.03 14.27 18.79
N VAL A 341 -14.17 14.67 18.21
CA VAL A 341 -15.13 15.58 18.86
C VAL A 341 -15.71 14.99 20.13
N LYS A 342 -16.10 13.70 20.11
CA LYS A 342 -16.62 13.02 21.29
C LYS A 342 -15.57 13.00 22.40
N TYR A 343 -14.34 12.60 22.08
CA TYR A 343 -13.23 12.60 23.02
C TYR A 343 -12.98 13.98 23.63
N TYR A 344 -12.97 15.03 22.82
CA TYR A 344 -12.79 16.41 23.29
C TYR A 344 -13.87 16.81 24.29
N LYS A 345 -15.16 16.56 23.98
CA LYS A 345 -16.29 16.89 24.85
C LYS A 345 -16.24 16.19 26.21
N GLU A 346 -15.68 14.99 26.25
CA GLU A 346 -15.54 14.23 27.50
C GLU A 346 -14.42 14.75 28.40
N HIS A 347 -13.44 15.47 27.83
CA HIS A 347 -12.21 15.88 28.54
C HIS A 347 -12.01 17.40 28.65
N ASN A 348 -12.83 18.21 27.96
CA ASN A 348 -12.70 19.67 27.94
C ASN A 348 -14.08 20.37 27.98
N GLU A 349 -14.15 21.54 28.62
CA GLU A 349 -15.38 22.32 28.80
C GLU A 349 -15.51 23.52 27.84
N HIS A 350 -14.59 23.68 26.86
CA HIS A 350 -14.50 24.91 26.06
C HIS A 350 -15.40 24.90 24.82
N ALA A 351 -16.62 25.44 24.94
CA ALA A 351 -17.60 25.47 23.85
C ALA A 351 -17.16 26.23 22.59
N GLY A 352 -16.39 27.32 22.72
CA GLY A 352 -15.97 28.15 21.58
C GLY A 352 -15.02 27.44 20.60
N TYR A 353 -14.20 26.50 21.10
CA TYR A 353 -13.30 25.72 20.24
C TYR A 353 -14.05 24.68 19.40
N MET A 354 -15.14 24.13 19.95
CA MET A 354 -16.01 23.19 19.24
C MET A 354 -16.69 23.84 18.03
N GLU A 355 -17.17 25.07 18.20
CA GLU A 355 -17.75 25.85 17.11
C GLU A 355 -16.73 26.09 15.99
N PHE A 356 -15.48 26.43 16.36
CA PHE A 356 -14.37 26.56 15.41
C PHE A 356 -14.10 25.26 14.63
N LEU A 357 -14.03 24.10 15.30
CA LEU A 357 -13.81 22.81 14.62
C LEU A 357 -14.95 22.46 13.65
N MET A 358 -16.21 22.69 14.05
CA MET A 358 -17.38 22.47 13.21
C MET A 358 -17.38 23.40 11.98
N GLN A 359 -17.05 24.67 12.18
CA GLN A 359 -16.92 25.65 11.10
C GLN A 359 -15.81 25.24 10.12
N LYS A 360 -14.65 24.84 10.63
CA LYS A 360 -13.52 24.36 9.82
C LYS A 360 -13.89 23.14 8.98
N LYS A 361 -14.56 22.13 9.57
CA LYS A 361 -15.05 20.96 8.82
C LYS A 361 -16.10 21.35 7.77
N SER A 362 -16.99 22.28 8.09
CA SER A 362 -18.00 22.78 7.15
C SER A 362 -17.35 23.42 5.92
N ILE A 363 -16.36 24.29 6.10
CA ILE A 363 -15.62 24.95 5.01
C ILE A 363 -14.95 23.91 4.09
N LEU A 364 -14.29 22.92 4.69
CA LEU A 364 -13.65 21.83 3.95
C LEU A 364 -14.66 20.97 3.17
N ASN A 365 -15.89 20.83 3.66
CA ASN A 365 -16.94 20.05 2.99
C ASN A 365 -17.76 20.84 1.95
N SER A 366 -17.97 22.15 2.15
CA SER A 366 -18.85 22.97 1.30
C SER A 366 -18.20 23.34 -0.03
N SER A 367 -16.92 23.71 -0.01
CA SER A 367 -16.17 24.02 -1.24
C SER A 367 -15.99 22.80 -2.15
N CYS A 368 -16.10 21.58 -1.60
CA CYS A 368 -16.16 20.35 -2.40
C CYS A 368 -17.43 20.23 -3.25
N LYS A 369 -18.51 20.94 -2.93
CA LYS A 369 -19.79 20.84 -3.65
C LYS A 369 -19.90 21.79 -4.83
N GLU A 370 -19.18 22.92 -4.81
CA GLU A 370 -19.18 23.89 -5.91
C GLU A 370 -18.33 23.39 -7.10
N GLU A 371 -17.22 22.69 -6.85
CA GLU A 371 -16.41 22.04 -7.91
C GLU A 371 -17.08 20.81 -8.55
N LEU A 372 -18.15 20.25 -7.95
CA LEU A 372 -18.90 19.11 -8.53
C LEU A 372 -19.83 19.52 -9.69
N LEU A 373 -20.02 20.83 -9.93
CA LEU A 373 -20.90 21.33 -10.99
C LEU A 373 -20.16 21.61 -12.32
N GLU A 374 -18.83 21.49 -12.34
CA GLU A 374 -18.03 21.61 -13.57
C GLU A 374 -17.61 20.20 -14.05
N GLU A 375 -18.50 19.63 -14.89
CA GLU A 375 -18.35 18.62 -15.95
C GLU A 375 -17.38 17.42 -15.82
N GLU A 376 -17.85 16.27 -16.34
CA GLU A 376 -17.14 14.99 -16.50
C GLU A 376 -15.80 15.14 -17.26
N TYR A 377 -14.73 15.52 -16.56
CA TYR A 377 -13.39 15.53 -17.14
C TYR A 377 -12.73 14.15 -16.99
N GLU A 378 -12.79 13.38 -18.07
CA GLU A 378 -11.83 12.29 -18.31
C GLU A 378 -10.42 12.87 -18.13
N TRP A 379 -9.57 12.20 -17.35
CA TRP A 379 -8.22 12.67 -17.01
C TRP A 379 -7.45 13.04 -18.28
N ASP A 380 -7.27 14.33 -18.54
CA ASP A 380 -6.36 14.79 -19.57
C ASP A 380 -4.99 15.04 -18.95
N SER A 381 -3.97 14.38 -19.50
CA SER A 381 -2.57 14.47 -19.04
C SER A 381 -1.96 15.86 -19.31
N GLU A 382 -2.67 16.70 -20.04
CA GLU A 382 -2.16 17.91 -20.67
C GLU A 382 -2.79 19.20 -20.13
N ASN A 383 -3.68 19.14 -19.12
CA ASN A 383 -4.33 20.34 -18.62
C ASN A 383 -3.56 20.99 -17.46
N ASP A 384 -3.32 22.29 -17.61
CA ASP A 384 -2.22 23.05 -17.04
C ASP A 384 -2.55 23.70 -15.68
N ASP A 385 -2.37 22.96 -14.59
CA ASP A 385 -1.96 23.56 -13.30
C ASP A 385 -0.42 23.60 -13.21
N ILE A 386 0.22 24.11 -14.27
CA ILE A 386 1.67 24.27 -14.32
C ILE A 386 2.07 25.44 -13.42
N LEU A 387 2.81 25.16 -12.36
CA LEU A 387 3.41 26.21 -11.53
C LEU A 387 4.62 26.83 -12.24
N ASP A 388 4.40 28.01 -12.84
CA ASP A 388 5.40 28.75 -13.60
C ASP A 388 6.65 29.12 -12.78
N GLN A 389 7.82 28.98 -13.38
CA GLN A 389 9.12 29.22 -12.78
C GLN A 389 9.45 30.73 -12.77
N LYS A 390 8.85 31.52 -11.85
CA LYS A 390 9.31 32.90 -11.62
C LYS A 390 10.16 32.99 -10.35
N ASP A 391 11.36 33.56 -10.52
CA ASP A 391 12.36 33.80 -9.50
C ASP A 391 11.91 34.93 -8.57
N VAL A 392 11.60 34.58 -7.32
CA VAL A 392 11.47 35.54 -6.22
C VAL A 392 12.32 35.02 -5.07
N VAL A 393 13.32 35.81 -4.70
CA VAL A 393 14.21 35.56 -3.57
C VAL A 393 13.42 35.78 -2.28
N GLY A 394 13.12 34.72 -1.52
CA GLY A 394 12.49 34.87 -0.20
C GLY A 394 12.07 33.57 0.48
N ASN A 395 12.64 33.36 1.67
CA ASN A 395 12.30 32.37 2.71
C ASN A 395 12.56 30.86 2.45
N CYS A 396 13.44 30.31 3.30
CA CYS A 396 13.76 28.90 3.37
C CYS A 396 12.57 28.09 3.93
N TYR A 397 12.03 27.16 3.16
CA TYR A 397 11.00 26.23 3.60
C TYR A 397 11.52 25.32 4.74
N HIS A 398 10.82 25.30 5.88
CA HIS A 398 11.18 24.55 7.10
C HIS A 398 10.36 23.27 7.35
N GLY A 399 9.44 22.88 6.47
CA GLY A 399 8.60 21.70 6.70
C GLY A 399 9.22 20.38 6.23
N CYS A 400 8.76 19.25 6.78
CA CYS A 400 9.27 17.92 6.43
C CYS A 400 8.54 17.33 5.22
N VAL A 401 9.27 16.82 4.21
CA VAL A 401 8.67 16.11 3.08
C VAL A 401 8.66 14.61 3.38
N GLY A 402 7.58 13.92 3.04
CA GLY A 402 7.49 12.46 3.10
C GLY A 402 6.93 11.86 1.82
N ILE A 403 7.11 10.57 1.61
CA ILE A 403 6.51 9.83 0.49
C ILE A 403 5.22 9.17 0.99
N LEU A 404 4.11 9.38 0.27
CA LEU A 404 2.84 8.70 0.49
C LEU A 404 2.72 7.44 -0.37
N GLY A 405 3.37 7.42 -1.53
CA GLY A 405 3.55 6.22 -2.33
C GLY A 405 3.64 6.51 -3.81
N PHE A 406 3.38 5.51 -4.64
CA PHE A 406 3.61 5.57 -6.08
C PHE A 406 2.35 5.29 -6.87
N HIS A 407 2.17 6.00 -7.98
CA HIS A 407 1.08 5.69 -8.89
C HIS A 407 1.41 4.40 -9.68
N PRO A 408 0.60 3.33 -9.59
CA PRO A 408 0.94 2.03 -10.18
C PRO A 408 1.01 2.03 -11.71
N TYR A 409 0.30 2.94 -12.38
CA TYR A 409 0.21 3.02 -13.85
C TYR A 409 0.89 4.23 -14.50
N LYS A 410 1.32 5.23 -13.72
CA LYS A 410 1.88 6.50 -14.20
C LYS A 410 3.20 6.77 -13.49
N GLU A 411 4.09 7.55 -14.09
CA GLU A 411 5.38 7.90 -13.49
C GLU A 411 5.20 9.08 -12.51
N ILE A 412 4.45 8.83 -11.42
CA ILE A 412 4.08 9.82 -10.40
C ILE A 412 4.43 9.28 -9.01
N VAL A 413 5.04 10.13 -8.18
CA VAL A 413 5.27 9.89 -6.76
C VAL A 413 4.35 10.81 -5.95
N PHE A 414 3.56 10.23 -5.07
CA PHE A 414 2.75 10.99 -4.12
C PHE A 414 3.61 11.37 -2.92
N LEU A 415 3.61 12.65 -2.59
CA LEU A 415 4.40 13.23 -1.51
C LEU A 415 3.47 13.89 -0.51
N LYS A 416 3.91 13.95 0.75
CA LYS A 416 3.33 14.82 1.76
C LYS A 416 4.28 15.95 2.10
N VAL A 417 3.71 17.09 2.42
CA VAL A 417 4.42 18.29 2.86
C VAL A 417 3.91 18.60 4.26
N SER A 418 4.81 18.42 5.23
CA SER A 418 4.49 18.31 6.65
C SER A 418 3.44 17.21 6.90
N LEU A 419 2.34 17.52 7.58
CA LEU A 419 1.16 16.64 7.71
C LEU A 419 -0.09 17.27 7.08
N TYR A 420 0.07 18.40 6.38
CA TYR A 420 -1.04 19.24 5.97
C TYR A 420 -1.39 19.08 4.50
N ARG A 421 -0.40 18.81 3.63
CA ARG A 421 -0.62 18.80 2.19
C ARG A 421 -0.16 17.51 1.53
N ALA A 422 -0.93 17.02 0.57
CA ALA A 422 -0.50 16.02 -0.39
C ALA A 422 -0.19 16.64 -1.75
N LEU A 423 0.86 16.13 -2.40
CA LEU A 423 1.31 16.55 -3.70
C LEU A 423 1.49 15.33 -4.62
N ALA A 424 1.27 15.51 -5.92
CA ALA A 424 1.69 14.57 -6.95
C ALA A 424 2.92 15.12 -7.68
N TYR A 425 4.04 14.39 -7.63
CA TYR A 425 5.24 14.72 -8.36
C TYR A 425 5.38 13.87 -9.62
N HIS A 426 5.36 14.51 -10.79
CA HIS A 426 5.43 13.87 -12.09
C HIS A 426 6.89 13.72 -12.53
N LEU A 427 7.43 12.50 -12.49
CA LEU A 427 8.86 12.24 -12.73
C LEU A 427 9.32 12.66 -14.13
N LYS A 428 8.48 12.45 -15.15
CA LYS A 428 8.84 12.75 -16.55
C LYS A 428 9.07 14.23 -16.83
N VAL A 429 8.18 15.07 -16.32
CA VAL A 429 8.18 16.52 -16.58
C VAL A 429 8.75 17.32 -15.41
N SER A 430 9.10 16.64 -14.31
CA SER A 430 9.59 17.25 -13.07
C SER A 430 8.68 18.32 -12.48
N LYS A 431 7.35 18.18 -12.67
CA LYS A 431 6.33 19.11 -12.15
C LYS A 431 5.66 18.57 -10.90
N VAL A 432 5.23 19.47 -10.03
CA VAL A 432 4.43 19.18 -8.84
C VAL A 432 3.02 19.70 -9.05
N GLN A 433 2.04 18.83 -8.81
CA GLN A 433 0.63 19.20 -8.69
C GLN A 433 0.24 19.16 -7.21
N ASP A 434 -0.51 20.17 -6.78
CA ASP A 434 -1.09 20.21 -5.44
C ASP A 434 -2.42 19.46 -5.40
N LEU A 435 -2.52 18.45 -4.55
CA LEU A 435 -3.71 17.61 -4.48
C LEU A 435 -4.72 18.13 -3.45
N GLY A 436 -4.26 18.74 -2.36
CA GLY A 436 -5.16 19.24 -1.32
C GLY A 436 -4.70 18.99 0.10
N TYR A 437 -5.58 19.38 1.03
CA TYR A 437 -5.35 19.30 2.47
C TYR A 437 -5.63 17.88 3.00
N ILE A 438 -4.71 17.32 3.78
CA ILE A 438 -4.76 15.92 4.26
C ILE A 438 -4.74 15.79 5.79
N TYR A 439 -4.77 16.89 6.53
CA TYR A 439 -4.73 16.83 7.99
C TYR A 439 -6.15 16.66 8.57
N PRO A 440 -6.43 15.60 9.35
CA PRO A 440 -7.77 15.39 9.93
C PRO A 440 -8.12 16.53 10.89
N THR A 441 -9.36 17.04 10.82
CA THR A 441 -9.71 18.33 11.46
C THR A 441 -9.58 18.26 12.98
N SER A 442 -9.94 17.12 13.57
CA SER A 442 -9.93 16.88 15.01
C SER A 442 -8.63 16.26 15.54
N TYR A 443 -7.61 16.07 14.69
CA TYR A 443 -6.42 15.27 15.06
C TYR A 443 -5.60 15.88 16.20
N TYR A 444 -5.70 17.19 16.43
CA TYR A 444 -5.08 17.85 17.58
C TYR A 444 -5.66 17.39 18.92
N GLU A 445 -6.91 16.92 18.93
CA GLU A 445 -7.65 16.60 20.16
C GLU A 445 -7.46 15.15 20.61
N VAL A 446 -6.92 14.28 19.75
CA VAL A 446 -6.71 12.87 20.06
C VAL A 446 -5.40 12.69 20.86
N MET A 447 -5.38 11.69 21.76
CA MET A 447 -4.41 11.38 22.84
C MET A 447 -2.90 11.38 22.52
N SER A 448 -2.43 11.71 21.32
CA SER A 448 -1.03 11.55 20.94
C SER A 448 -0.15 12.72 21.36
N ILE A 449 0.97 12.43 22.03
CA ILE A 449 2.11 13.35 22.17
C ILE A 449 2.80 13.56 20.80
N ASP A 450 2.73 12.56 19.91
CA ASP A 450 3.37 12.54 18.59
C ASP A 450 2.35 12.31 17.45
N ARG A 451 2.09 13.35 16.66
CA ARG A 451 1.24 13.29 15.47
C ARG A 451 2.07 13.01 14.23
N PHE A 452 1.78 11.92 13.53
CA PHE A 452 2.39 11.60 12.25
C PHE A 452 1.52 10.64 11.43
N ILE A 453 1.89 10.43 10.17
CA ILE A 453 1.33 9.38 9.30
C ILE A 453 2.22 8.15 9.47
N ARG A 454 1.61 7.05 9.92
CA ARG A 454 2.29 5.75 10.08
C ARG A 454 2.52 5.12 8.71
N GLU A 455 1.43 4.92 7.97
CA GLU A 455 1.43 4.20 6.69
C GLU A 455 0.39 4.79 5.74
N SER A 456 0.61 4.62 4.44
CA SER A 456 -0.30 5.07 3.40
C SER A 456 -0.33 4.05 2.25
N PHE A 457 -1.52 3.82 1.70
CA PHE A 457 -1.79 2.73 0.76
C PHE A 457 -2.53 3.28 -0.45
N LEU A 458 -1.97 3.08 -1.65
CA LEU A 458 -2.58 3.57 -2.88
C LEU A 458 -3.69 2.62 -3.31
N TYR A 459 -4.92 3.10 -3.36
CA TYR A 459 -6.07 2.26 -3.63
C TYR A 459 -6.45 2.25 -5.11
N THR A 460 -6.45 1.06 -5.69
CA THR A 460 -6.90 0.78 -7.05
C THR A 460 -8.10 -0.16 -7.00
N PRO A 461 -9.35 0.32 -7.19
CA PRO A 461 -10.54 -0.51 -7.02
C PRO A 461 -10.52 -1.76 -7.88
N CYS A 462 -10.83 -2.92 -7.31
CA CYS A 462 -11.03 -4.16 -8.06
C CYS A 462 -12.48 -4.63 -7.85
N TRP A 463 -13.25 -4.73 -8.92
CA TRP A 463 -14.67 -5.10 -8.85
C TRP A 463 -14.91 -6.59 -9.06
N ILE A 464 -13.83 -7.38 -9.18
CA ILE A 464 -13.92 -8.83 -9.21
C ILE A 464 -14.45 -9.30 -7.85
N ARG A 465 -15.51 -10.09 -7.87
CA ARG A 465 -16.02 -10.77 -6.68
C ARG A 465 -15.14 -11.99 -6.39
N HIS A 466 -14.77 -12.17 -5.13
CA HIS A 466 -14.11 -13.40 -4.71
C HIS A 466 -15.16 -14.51 -4.57
N GLU A 467 -14.87 -15.66 -5.16
CA GLU A 467 -15.62 -16.88 -4.91
C GLU A 467 -15.13 -17.50 -3.61
N SER A 468 -15.98 -17.49 -2.59
CA SER A 468 -15.68 -18.13 -1.32
C SER A 468 -15.73 -19.64 -1.47
N SER A 469 -14.62 -20.34 -1.20
CA SER A 469 -14.64 -21.78 -1.02
C SER A 469 -15.23 -22.08 0.37
N ASN A 470 -16.56 -22.15 0.47
CA ASN A 470 -17.22 -22.78 1.61
C ASN A 470 -16.94 -24.29 1.56
N GLY A 471 -15.75 -24.68 1.99
CA GLY A 471 -15.19 -26.03 1.86
C GLY A 471 -14.45 -26.49 3.09
N CYS A 472 -14.94 -26.20 4.29
CA CYS A 472 -14.55 -26.96 5.47
C CYS A 472 -15.80 -27.27 6.30
N GLY A 473 -16.35 -28.47 6.10
CA GLY A 473 -17.52 -28.94 6.81
C GLY A 473 -17.30 -28.96 8.32
N LYS A 474 -18.09 -28.17 9.05
CA LYS A 474 -18.46 -28.48 10.43
C LYS A 474 -19.95 -28.85 10.43
N PRO A 475 -20.36 -29.99 11.01
CA PRO A 475 -21.78 -30.33 11.08
C PRO A 475 -22.50 -29.28 11.91
N LEU A 476 -23.55 -28.70 11.33
CA LEU A 476 -24.54 -27.91 12.06
C LEU A 476 -25.21 -28.81 13.10
N LEU A 477 -24.73 -28.77 14.34
CA LEU A 477 -25.56 -29.16 15.48
C LEU A 477 -26.58 -28.04 15.68
N LYS A 478 -27.82 -28.32 15.29
CA LYS A 478 -28.98 -27.52 15.68
C LYS A 478 -29.17 -27.64 17.19
N PRO A 479 -29.36 -26.53 17.94
CA PRO A 479 -29.87 -26.64 19.30
C PRO A 479 -31.37 -26.97 19.25
N ASN A 480 -31.78 -27.92 20.10
CA ASN A 480 -33.18 -28.14 20.50
C ASN A 480 -33.68 -27.00 21.38
#